data_AF-A0A0A8VKP3-F1
#
_entry.id   AF-A0A0A8VKP3-F1
#
_cell.length_a   1.000
_cell.length_b   1.000
_cell.length_c   1.000
_cell.angle_alpha   90.00
_cell.angle_beta   90.00
_cell.angle_gamma   90.00
#
_symmetry.space_group_name_H-M   'P 1'
#
loop_
_entity.id
_entity.type
_entity.pdbx_description
1 polymer ?
#
loop_
_entity_poly.entity_id
_entity_poly.type
_entity_poly.pdbx_seq_one_letter_code
_entity_poly.pdbx_strand_id
1 'polypeptide(L)'
;MFDANTSLLAGAMTRAQLQEALTRAQQAYIELSSGAKGVSFSYAQGDGTRSVTYQQTDISGLVGLIQLLQAQLGIVKRSRRALRFRY
;
A
#
# COMPACT_ATOMS: atom_id res chain seq x y z
N MET A 1 -5.09 -17.14 0.07
CA MET A 1 -5.98 -16.09 -0.48
C MET A 1 -5.74 -14.86 0.38
N PHE A 2 -5.59 -13.65 -0.17
CA PHE A 2 -5.40 -12.44 0.65
C PHE A 2 -6.75 -12.02 1.26
N ASP A 3 -6.84 -12.00 2.59
CA ASP A 3 -8.02 -11.60 3.32
C ASP A 3 -7.77 -10.23 3.98
N ALA A 4 -8.50 -9.21 3.51
CA ALA A 4 -8.34 -7.84 4.00
C ALA A 4 -8.69 -7.70 5.50
N ASN A 5 -9.52 -8.58 6.05
CA ASN A 5 -9.92 -8.52 7.47
C ASN A 5 -8.90 -9.15 8.44
N THR A 6 -7.88 -9.85 7.93
CA THR A 6 -6.83 -10.50 8.74
C THR A 6 -5.42 -10.04 8.38
N SER A 7 -5.28 -9.06 7.49
CA SER A 7 -3.98 -8.50 7.12
C SER A 7 -3.35 -7.72 8.27
N LEU A 8 -2.04 -7.48 8.21
CA LEU A 8 -1.27 -6.72 9.20
C LEU A 8 -1.80 -5.27 9.41
N LEU A 9 -2.62 -4.77 8.47
CA LEU A 9 -3.29 -3.47 8.51
C LEU A 9 -4.77 -3.57 8.91
N ALA A 10 -5.32 -4.79 9.04
CA ALA A 10 -6.71 -5.02 9.40
C ALA A 10 -6.96 -4.62 10.85
N GLY A 11 -7.76 -3.58 11.05
CA GLY A 11 -8.11 -3.05 12.38
C GLY A 11 -7.21 -1.93 12.89
N ALA A 12 -6.04 -1.68 12.27
CA ALA A 12 -5.12 -0.62 12.70
C ALA A 12 -5.37 0.74 12.01
N MET A 13 -6.06 0.76 10.86
CA MET A 13 -6.30 1.96 10.06
C MET A 13 -7.74 2.02 9.55
N THR A 14 -8.33 3.22 9.59
CA THR A 14 -9.63 3.48 8.96
C THR A 14 -9.51 3.51 7.44
N ARG A 15 -10.62 3.31 6.72
CA ARG A 15 -10.63 3.37 5.24
C ARG A 15 -10.11 4.70 4.69
N ALA A 16 -10.39 5.81 5.38
CA ALA A 16 -9.89 7.13 5.01
C ALA A 16 -8.35 7.21 5.14
N GLN A 17 -7.81 6.69 6.25
CA GLN A 17 -6.36 6.64 6.48
C GLN A 17 -5.66 5.72 5.46
N LEU A 18 -6.28 4.60 5.08
CA LEU A 18 -5.74 3.72 4.04
C LEU A 18 -5.68 4.40 2.66
N GLN A 19 -6.70 5.20 2.32
CA GLN A 19 -6.70 5.98 1.08
C GLN A 19 -5.60 7.05 1.08
N GLU A 20 -5.43 7.75 2.20
CA GLU A 20 -4.39 8.76 2.36
C GLU A 20 -2.98 8.13 2.28
N ALA A 21 -2.78 7.00 2.96
CA ALA A 21 -1.53 6.24 2.90
C ALA A 21 -1.21 5.77 1.48
N LEU A 22 -2.22 5.34 0.72
CA LEU A 22 -2.06 4.95 -0.68
C LEU A 22 -1.61 6.14 -1.55
N THR A 23 -2.27 7.29 -1.43
CA THR A 23 -1.90 8.49 -2.21
C THR A 23 -0.47 8.91 -1.91
N ARG A 24 -0.07 8.90 -0.63
CA ARG A 24 1.30 9.23 -0.22
C ARG A 24 2.33 8.21 -0.72
N ALA A 25 2.01 6.92 -0.64
CA ALA A 25 2.90 5.87 -1.17
C ALA A 25 3.08 5.96 -2.69
N GLN A 26 2.04 6.36 -3.44
CA GLN A 26 2.16 6.61 -4.88
C GLN A 26 3.03 7.83 -5.19
N GLN A 27 2.90 8.93 -4.44
CA GLN A 27 3.78 10.09 -4.56
C GLN A 27 5.24 9.72 -4.26
N ALA A 28 5.47 8.95 -3.19
CA ALA A 28 6.79 8.41 -2.83
C ALA A 28 7.44 7.64 -3.98
N TYR A 29 6.66 6.76 -4.61
CA TYR A 29 7.14 5.96 -5.72
C TYR A 29 7.58 6.84 -6.88
N ILE A 30 6.80 7.88 -7.21
CA ILE A 30 7.12 8.82 -8.28
C ILE A 30 8.42 9.56 -7.95
N GLU A 31 8.56 10.08 -6.74
CA GLU A 31 9.76 10.82 -6.30
C GLU A 31 11.03 9.94 -6.23
N LEU A 32 10.91 8.71 -5.73
CA LEU A 32 12.02 7.75 -5.72
C LEU A 32 12.39 7.29 -7.14
N SER A 33 11.39 7.11 -8.01
CA SER A 33 11.61 6.76 -9.41
C SER A 33 12.23 7.90 -10.22
N SER A 34 11.98 9.16 -9.85
CA SER A 34 12.57 10.34 -10.50
C SER A 34 13.98 10.66 -10.02
N GLY A 35 14.52 9.90 -9.06
CA GLY A 35 15.91 10.00 -8.60
C GLY A 35 16.10 10.75 -7.28
N ALA A 36 15.03 11.06 -6.54
CA ALA A 36 15.17 11.57 -5.17
C ALA A 36 15.78 10.48 -4.27
N LYS A 37 16.87 10.81 -3.57
CA LYS A 37 17.70 9.83 -2.84
C LYS A 37 17.04 9.28 -1.57
N GLY A 38 15.99 9.92 -1.06
CA GLY A 38 15.23 9.43 0.05
C GLY A 38 13.99 10.28 0.27
N VAL A 39 12.88 9.63 0.58
CA VAL A 39 11.63 10.31 0.88
C VAL A 39 11.14 9.88 2.25
N SER A 40 10.99 10.85 3.15
CA SER A 40 10.51 10.66 4.51
C SER A 40 9.04 11.04 4.62
N PHE A 41 8.23 10.12 5.14
CA PHE A 41 6.79 10.32 5.31
C PHE A 41 6.43 10.23 6.77
N SER A 42 5.90 11.33 7.30
CA SER A 42 5.27 11.35 8.62
C SER A 42 3.76 11.25 8.45
N TYR A 43 3.13 10.21 8.99
CA TYR A 43 1.67 10.09 9.04
C TYR A 43 1.17 10.07 10.48
N ALA A 44 0.03 10.72 10.72
CA ALA A 44 -0.63 10.74 12.01
C ALA A 44 -1.61 9.56 12.11
N GLN A 45 -1.30 8.58 12.95
CA GLN A 45 -2.17 7.46 13.24
C GLN A 45 -2.67 7.60 14.67
N GLY A 46 -3.87 8.17 14.86
CA GLY A 46 -4.73 8.12 16.06
C GLY A 46 -4.13 8.52 17.42
N ASP A 47 -3.06 7.82 17.82
CA ASP A 47 -2.34 7.89 19.09
C ASP A 47 -0.85 8.32 18.90
N GLY A 48 -0.35 8.46 17.66
CA GLY A 48 1.02 8.91 17.44
C GLY A 48 1.37 9.24 15.97
N THR A 49 2.41 10.06 15.80
CA THR A 49 3.03 10.33 14.49
C THR A 49 4.07 9.26 14.20
N ARG A 50 3.90 8.53 13.09
CA ARG A 50 4.90 7.57 12.60
C ARG A 50 5.60 8.17 11.39
N SER A 51 6.93 8.27 11.47
CA SER A 51 7.78 8.68 10.36
C SER A 51 8.46 7.47 9.76
N VAL A 52 8.26 7.25 8.45
CA VAL A 52 8.91 6.19 7.68
C VAL A 52 9.73 6.82 6.58
N THR A 53 11.03 6.56 6.58
CA THR A 53 11.96 7.02 5.54
C THR A 53 12.22 5.88 4.58
N TYR A 54 11.97 6.10 3.29
CA TYR A 54 12.26 5.14 2.23
C TYR A 54 13.46 5.61 1.42
N GLN A 55 14.32 4.66 1.03
CA GLN A 55 15.42 4.89 0.11
C GLN A 55 15.16 4.22 -1.24
N GLN A 56 15.93 4.61 -2.25
CA GLN A 56 15.78 4.09 -3.62
C GLN A 56 15.99 2.57 -3.71
N THR A 57 16.76 1.98 -2.80
CA THR A 57 16.93 0.52 -2.65
C THR A 57 15.65 -0.20 -2.23
N ASP A 58 14.69 0.51 -1.63
CA ASP A 58 13.45 -0.06 -1.07
C ASP A 58 12.27 0.02 -2.05
N ILE A 59 12.49 0.42 -3.32
CA ILE A 59 11.44 0.56 -4.33
C ILE A 59 10.60 -0.73 -4.46
N SER A 60 11.24 -1.90 -4.42
CA SER A 60 10.54 -3.19 -4.50
C SER A 60 9.62 -3.44 -3.29
N GLY A 61 10.08 -3.08 -2.09
CA GLY A 61 9.28 -3.12 -0.86
C GLY A 61 8.10 -2.15 -0.90
N LEU A 62 8.32 -0.94 -1.42
CA LEU A 62 7.29 0.09 -1.57
C LEU A 62 6.18 -0.36 -2.54
N VAL A 63 6.54 -0.99 -3.66
CA VAL A 63 5.56 -1.55 -4.61
C VAL A 63 4.72 -2.66 -3.96
N GLY A 64 5.34 -3.53 -3.16
CA GLY A 64 4.62 -4.55 -2.38
C GLY A 64 3.62 -3.94 -1.39
N LEU A 65 4.01 -2.86 -0.71
CA LEU A 65 3.12 -2.11 0.19
C LEU A 65 1.94 -1.48 -0.55
N ILE A 66 2.17 -0.87 -1.72
CA ILE A 66 1.11 -0.29 -2.56
C ILE A 66 0.10 -1.36 -2.98
N GLN A 67 0.57 -2.53 -3.41
CA GLN A 67 -0.31 -3.64 -3.78
C GLN A 67 -1.13 -4.14 -2.59
N LEU A 68 -0.52 -4.21 -1.40
CA LEU A 68 -1.22 -4.61 -0.17
C LEU A 68 -2.29 -3.57 0.21
N LEU A 69 -1.99 -2.27 0.16
CA LEU A 69 -2.96 -1.19 0.40
C LEU A 69 -4.11 -1.21 -0.60
N GLN A 70 -3.83 -1.42 -1.88
CA GLN A 70 -4.84 -1.54 -2.92
C GLN A 70 -5.72 -2.79 -2.73
N ALA A 71 -5.14 -3.91 -2.29
CA ALA A 71 -5.88 -5.12 -1.97
C ALA A 71 -6.77 -4.94 -0.72
N GLN A 72 -6.28 -4.23 0.29
CA GLN A 72 -7.01 -3.88 1.51
C GLN A 72 -8.20 -2.96 1.23
N LEU A 73 -8.03 -1.98 0.33
CA LEU A 73 -9.10 -1.10 -0.13
C LEU A 73 -10.05 -1.78 -1.12
N GLY A 74 -9.74 -3.00 -1.57
CA GLY A 74 -10.51 -3.73 -2.59
C GLY A 74 -10.39 -3.13 -4.00
N ILE A 75 -9.42 -2.24 -4.23
CA ILE A 75 -9.14 -1.60 -5.53
C ILE A 75 -8.56 -2.63 -6.49
N VAL A 76 -7.62 -3.46 -6.02
CA VAL A 76 -7.12 -4.60 -6.80
C VAL A 76 -8.14 -5.72 -6.71
N LYS A 77 -9.00 -5.79 -7.72
CA LYS A 77 -9.92 -6.90 -7.96
C LYS A 77 -9.06 -8.15 -8.16
N ARG A 78 -9.20 -9.09 -7.23
CA ARG A 78 -8.72 -10.48 -7.26
C ARG A 78 -8.47 -10.97 -8.70
N SER A 79 -7.33 -11.63 -8.94
CA SER A 79 -7.04 -12.28 -10.23
C SER A 79 -8.29 -12.98 -10.77
N ARG A 80 -8.67 -12.67 -12.01
CA ARG A 80 -9.84 -13.29 -12.67
C ARG A 80 -9.62 -14.80 -12.64
N ARG A 81 -10.50 -15.52 -11.93
CA ARG A 81 -10.49 -16.99 -11.89
C ARG A 81 -10.61 -17.49 -13.34
N ALA A 82 -9.77 -18.45 -13.72
CA ALA A 82 -9.81 -19.03 -15.06
C ALA A 82 -11.23 -19.53 -15.37
N LEU A 83 -11.79 -19.08 -16.50
CA LEU A 83 -13.08 -19.56 -17.01
C LEU A 83 -12.91 -21.05 -17.35
N ARG A 84 -13.59 -21.92 -16.60
CA ARG A 84 -13.67 -23.36 -16.92
C ARG A 84 -14.94 -23.56 -17.74
N PHE A 85 -14.80 -23.80 -19.04
CA PHE A 85 -15.90 -24.29 -19.86
C PHE A 85 -16.23 -25.72 -19.41
N ARG A 86 -17.46 -25.94 -18.95
CA ARG A 86 -18.02 -27.28 -18.76
C ARG A 86 -18.71 -27.66 -20.07
N TYR A 87 -18.23 -28.73 -20.69
CA TYR A 87 -18.88 -29.45 -21.79
C TYR A 87 -19.78 -30.54 -21.21
#